data_AF-A0A1M4SAI8-F1
#
_entry.id   AF-A0A1M4SAI8-F1
#
_cell.length_a   1.000
_cell.length_b   1.000
_cell.length_c   1.000
_cell.angle_alpha   90.00
_cell.angle_beta   90.00
_cell.angle_gamma   90.00
#
_symmetry.space_group_name_H-M   'P 1'
#
loop_
_entity.id
_entity.type
_entity.pdbx_description
1 polymer ?
#
loop_
_entity_poly.entity_id
_entity_poly.type
_entity_poly.pdbx_seq_one_letter_code
_entity_poly.pdbx_strand_id
1 'polypeptide(L)'
;MFWVTLIVVGLISSLVFHPLFNSKAGESYGEKLNKIYGTYWAALVAHLIGAWLGGAYLGKWGWIVADYNVIGGFIGAIVIGYLWYLIAKSQTKAEANK
;
A
#
# COMPACT_ATOMS: atom_id res chain seq x y z
N MET A 1 12.55 16.94 3.12
CA MET A 1 13.08 15.57 2.98
C MET A 1 12.09 14.52 3.50
N PHE A 2 11.42 14.74 4.65
CA PHE A 2 10.34 13.87 5.16
C PHE A 2 9.34 13.37 4.08
N TRP A 3 8.71 14.30 3.34
CA TRP A 3 7.72 13.96 2.32
C TRP A 3 8.28 13.08 1.20
N VAL A 4 9.55 13.28 0.83
CA VAL A 4 10.23 12.46 -0.18
C VAL A 4 10.41 11.03 0.34
N THR A 5 10.90 10.88 1.57
CA THR A 5 11.06 9.56 2.21
C THR A 5 9.72 8.83 2.35
N LEU A 6 8.67 9.53 2.75
CA LEU A 6 7.32 8.99 2.84
C LEU A 6 6.81 8.48 1.48
N ILE A 7 6.94 9.31 0.44
CA ILE A 7 6.52 8.94 -0.92
C ILE A 7 7.29 7.71 -1.40
N VAL A 8 8.61 7.68 -1.21
CA VAL A 8 9.45 6.54 -1.60
C VAL A 8 9.02 5.27 -0.87
N VAL A 9 8.80 5.34 0.45
CA VAL A 9 8.37 4.18 1.26
C VAL A 9 6.98 3.69 0.83
N GLY A 10 6.01 4.58 0.67
CA GLY A 10 4.67 4.22 0.20
C GLY A 10 4.68 3.65 -1.22
N LEU A 11 5.48 4.23 -2.13
CA LEU A 11 5.61 3.75 -3.50
C LEU A 11 6.23 2.35 -3.54
N ILE A 12 7.37 2.13 -2.88
CA ILE A 12 8.02 0.82 -2.81
C ILE A 12 7.08 -0.21 -2.18
N SER A 13 6.44 0.15 -1.05
CA SER A 13 5.47 -0.72 -0.40
C SER A 13 4.33 -1.10 -1.36
N SER A 14 3.76 -0.13 -2.09
CA SER A 14 2.66 -0.40 -3.02
C SER A 14 3.08 -1.32 -4.16
N LEU A 15 4.24 -1.10 -4.77
CA LEU A 15 4.72 -1.89 -5.90
C LEU A 15 5.08 -3.33 -5.51
N VAL A 16 5.47 -3.55 -4.25
CA VAL A 16 5.80 -4.89 -3.75
C VAL A 16 4.56 -5.60 -3.23
N PHE A 17 3.82 -4.99 -2.31
CA PHE A 17 2.81 -5.68 -1.52
C PHE A 17 1.44 -5.71 -2.17
N HIS A 18 1.04 -4.69 -2.95
CA HIS A 18 -0.25 -4.73 -3.63
C HIS A 18 -0.37 -5.92 -4.60
N PRO A 19 0.64 -6.21 -5.46
CA PRO A 19 0.65 -7.43 -6.26
C PRO A 19 0.68 -8.73 -5.46
N LEU A 20 1.31 -8.73 -4.27
CA LEU A 20 1.32 -9.89 -3.38
C LEU A 20 -0.06 -10.16 -2.79
N PHE A 21 -0.76 -9.12 -2.35
CA PHE A 21 -2.14 -9.23 -1.87
C PHE A 21 -3.08 -9.67 -2.99
N ASN A 22 -2.93 -9.07 -4.17
CA ASN A 22 -3.73 -9.35 -5.35
C ASN A 22 -3.14 -10.46 -6.24
N SER A 23 -2.39 -11.38 -5.65
CA SER A 23 -1.62 -12.42 -6.36
C SER A 23 -2.47 -13.37 -7.22
N LYS A 24 -3.77 -13.47 -6.93
CA LYS A 24 -4.72 -14.35 -7.65
C LYS A 24 -5.46 -13.65 -8.80
N ALA A 25 -5.22 -12.37 -9.06
CA ALA A 25 -5.95 -11.64 -10.10
C ALA A 25 -5.52 -11.99 -11.53
N GLY A 26 -4.26 -12.38 -11.74
CA GLY A 26 -3.73 -12.73 -13.04
C GLY A 26 -2.30 -13.29 -12.96
N GLU A 27 -1.75 -13.65 -14.12
CA GLU A 27 -0.42 -14.27 -14.23
C GLU A 27 0.67 -13.21 -14.27
N SER A 28 0.43 -12.08 -14.94
CA SER A 28 1.40 -11.01 -15.08
C SER A 28 1.41 -10.05 -13.89
N TYR A 29 2.55 -9.38 -13.68
CA TYR A 29 2.67 -8.34 -12.65
C TYR A 29 1.70 -7.16 -12.88
N GLY A 30 1.51 -6.75 -14.14
CA GLY A 30 0.60 -5.67 -14.51
C GLY A 30 -0.87 -6.01 -14.21
N GLU A 31 -1.28 -7.27 -14.41
CA GLU A 31 -2.61 -7.75 -14.03
C GLU A 31 -2.81 -7.73 -12.52
N LYS A 32 -1.81 -8.21 -11.76
CA LYS A 32 -1.86 -8.18 -10.28
C LYS A 32 -1.96 -6.76 -9.74
N LEU A 33 -1.36 -5.77 -10.42
CA LEU A 33 -1.48 -4.36 -10.03
C LEU A 33 -2.88 -3.78 -10.32
N ASN A 34 -3.45 -4.06 -11.49
CA ASN A 34 -4.58 -3.29 -12.00
C ASN A 34 -5.93 -3.99 -11.96
N LYS A 35 -5.95 -5.33 -11.93
CA LYS A 35 -7.19 -6.10 -12.02
C LYS A 35 -7.84 -6.28 -10.65
N ILE A 36 -8.26 -5.16 -10.09
CA ILE A 36 -8.98 -5.03 -8.82
C ILE A 36 -9.70 -3.68 -8.81
N TYR A 37 -10.80 -3.58 -8.07
CA TYR A 37 -11.52 -2.32 -7.87
C TYR A 37 -10.58 -1.17 -7.46
N GLY A 38 -10.74 -0.02 -8.11
CA GLY A 38 -9.89 1.17 -7.89
C GLY A 38 -8.48 1.07 -8.51
N THR A 39 -8.13 -0.05 -9.14
CA THR A 39 -6.83 -0.30 -9.81
C THR A 39 -5.62 -0.09 -8.88
N TYR A 40 -4.42 0.02 -9.46
CA TYR A 40 -3.21 0.34 -8.72
C TYR A 40 -3.27 1.69 -8.00
N TRP A 41 -3.91 2.71 -8.58
CA TRP A 41 -3.88 4.07 -8.05
C TRP A 41 -4.56 4.20 -6.69
N ALA A 42 -5.69 3.54 -6.48
CA ALA A 42 -6.35 3.54 -5.17
C ALA A 42 -5.52 2.80 -4.12
N ALA A 43 -4.84 1.72 -4.52
CA ALA A 43 -3.90 1.03 -3.65
C ALA A 43 -2.69 1.91 -3.30
N LEU A 44 -2.09 2.61 -4.27
CA LEU A 44 -0.99 3.54 -4.02
C LEU A 44 -1.38 4.59 -2.97
N VAL A 45 -2.56 5.18 -3.09
CA VAL A 45 -3.07 6.15 -2.10
C VAL A 45 -3.20 5.49 -0.72
N ALA A 46 -3.76 4.29 -0.62
CA ALA A 46 -3.85 3.57 0.65
C ALA A 46 -2.48 3.30 1.29
N HIS A 47 -1.49 2.88 0.48
CA HIS A 47 -0.12 2.67 0.96
C HIS A 47 0.56 3.98 1.40
N LEU A 48 0.32 5.11 0.70
CA LEU A 48 0.84 6.42 1.10
C LEU A 48 0.22 6.90 2.42
N ILE A 49 -1.09 6.71 2.61
CA ILE A 49 -1.77 7.01 3.88
C ILE A 49 -1.21 6.14 5.00
N GLY A 50 -1.05 4.83 4.75
CA GLY A 50 -0.44 3.93 5.72
C GLY A 50 1.00 4.29 6.06
N ALA A 51 1.80 4.66 5.07
CA ALA A 51 3.18 5.13 5.25
C ALA A 51 3.21 6.37 6.15
N TRP A 52 2.36 7.34 5.87
CA TRP A 52 2.22 8.54 6.69
C TRP A 52 1.85 8.23 8.14
N LEU A 53 0.82 7.42 8.36
CA LEU A 53 0.36 7.03 9.70
C LEU A 53 1.44 6.25 10.45
N GLY A 54 2.05 5.26 9.81
CA GLY A 54 3.09 4.43 10.42
C GLY A 54 4.34 5.23 10.80
N GLY A 55 4.79 6.12 9.90
CA GLY A 55 5.95 6.97 10.16
C GLY A 55 5.72 8.04 11.22
N ALA A 56 4.48 8.51 11.38
CA ALA A 56 4.12 9.54 12.37
C ALA A 56 3.81 8.97 13.76
N TYR A 57 3.06 7.86 13.85
CA TYR A 57 2.50 7.38 15.11
C TYR A 57 3.36 6.33 15.83
N LEU A 58 4.21 5.59 15.13
CA LEU A 58 5.05 4.56 15.76
C LEU A 58 6.28 5.13 16.47
N GLY A 59 6.49 6.46 16.42
CA GLY A 59 7.61 7.13 17.07
C GLY A 59 8.94 7.01 16.33
N LYS A 60 9.99 7.62 16.89
CA LYS A 60 11.35 7.67 16.30
C LYS A 60 12.22 6.56 16.89
N TRP A 61 12.33 5.45 16.19
CA TRP A 61 13.21 4.33 16.56
C TRP A 61 13.67 3.57 15.33
N GLY A 62 14.71 2.74 15.48
CA GLY A 62 15.25 1.93 14.39
C GLY A 62 15.79 2.79 13.25
N TRP A 63 15.32 2.53 12.03
CA TRP A 63 15.80 3.24 10.85
C TRP A 63 15.02 4.54 10.61
N ILE A 64 15.70 5.66 10.82
CA ILE A 64 15.17 7.00 10.61
C ILE A 64 15.90 7.69 9.47
N VAL A 65 15.15 8.29 8.54
CA VAL A 65 15.70 9.12 7.46
C VAL A 65 14.89 10.41 7.41
N ALA A 66 15.56 11.55 7.52
CA ALA A 66 14.92 12.87 7.44
C ALA A 66 13.67 13.02 8.33
N ASP A 67 13.83 12.66 9.61
CA ASP A 67 12.78 12.65 10.65
C ASP A 67 11.62 11.68 10.41
N TYR A 68 11.71 10.80 9.42
CA TYR A 68 10.73 9.78 9.12
C TYR A 68 11.22 8.39 9.57
N ASN A 69 10.40 7.66 10.34
CA ASN A 69 10.67 6.27 10.68
C ASN A 69 10.31 5.36 9.49
N VAL A 70 11.33 4.87 8.79
CA VAL A 70 11.18 4.07 7.57
C VAL A 70 10.47 2.75 7.86
N ILE A 71 10.86 2.09 8.95
CA ILE A 71 10.29 0.79 9.36
C ILE A 71 8.83 0.96 9.75
N GLY A 72 8.55 1.95 10.61
CA GLY A 72 7.18 2.27 11.02
C GLY A 72 6.29 2.61 9.82
N GLY A 73 6.81 3.40 8.89
CA GLY A 73 6.17 3.71 7.63
C GLY A 73 5.82 2.47 6.79
N PHE A 74 6.76 1.54 6.62
CA PHE A 74 6.49 0.30 5.90
C PHE A 74 5.40 -0.54 6.56
N ILE A 75 5.43 -0.67 7.89
CA ILE A 75 4.40 -1.41 8.64
C ILE A 75 3.02 -0.79 8.40
N GLY A 76 2.90 0.53 8.56
CA GLY A 76 1.65 1.24 8.33
C GLY A 76 1.16 1.10 6.89
N ALA A 77 2.05 1.23 5.90
CA ALA A 77 1.72 1.08 4.48
C ALA A 77 1.18 -0.32 4.15
N ILE A 78 1.81 -1.37 4.68
CA ILE A 78 1.39 -2.76 4.49
C ILE A 78 0.01 -3.00 5.12
N VAL A 79 -0.19 -2.56 6.37
CA VAL A 79 -1.46 -2.77 7.09
C VAL A 79 -2.61 -2.05 6.40
N ILE A 80 -2.47 -0.75 6.10
CA ILE A 80 -3.53 0.00 5.43
C ILE A 80 -3.75 -0.49 3.99
N GLY A 81 -2.67 -0.79 3.27
CA GLY A 81 -2.74 -1.39 1.93
C GLY A 81 -3.50 -2.72 1.92
N TYR A 82 -3.29 -3.57 2.92
CA TYR A 82 -4.02 -4.83 3.07
C TYR A 82 -5.50 -4.60 3.39
N LEU A 83 -5.84 -3.68 4.28
CA LEU A 83 -7.23 -3.31 4.58
C LEU A 83 -7.94 -2.80 3.31
N TRP A 84 -7.27 -1.93 2.54
CA TRP A 84 -7.78 -1.48 1.26
C TRP A 84 -8.01 -2.64 0.29
N TYR A 85 -7.06 -3.57 0.17
CA TYR A 85 -7.22 -4.76 -0.66
C TYR A 85 -8.46 -5.57 -0.28
N LEU A 86 -8.75 -5.76 1.01
CA LEU A 86 -9.94 -6.49 1.46
C LEU A 86 -11.24 -5.80 1.00
N ILE A 87 -11.29 -4.47 1.08
CA ILE A 87 -12.41 -3.65 0.60
C ILE A 87 -12.50 -3.77 -0.93
N ALA A 88 -11.41 -3.56 -1.65
CA ALA A 88 -11.39 -3.60 -3.10
C ALA A 88 -11.77 -5.00 -3.64
N LYS A 89 -11.34 -6.07 -2.96
CA LYS A 89 -11.71 -7.45 -3.29
C LYS A 89 -13.20 -7.71 -3.13
N SER A 90 -13.84 -7.19 -2.09
CA SER A 90 -15.30 -7.36 -1.91
C SER A 90 -16.08 -6.62 -2.99
N GLN A 91 -15.66 -5.40 -3.35
CA GLN A 91 -16.26 -4.61 -4.43
C GLN A 91 -16.10 -5.29 -5.80
N THR A 92 -14.89 -5.78 -6.10
CA THR A 92 -14.61 -6.49 -7.37
C THR A 92 -15.53 -7.69 -7.56
N LYS A 93 -15.81 -8.45 -6.48
CA LYS A 93 -16.76 -9.57 -6.52
C LYS A 93 -18.21 -9.12 -6.74
N ALA A 94 -18.59 -8.00 -6.12
CA ALA A 94 -19.93 -7.45 -6.27
C ALA A 94 -20.19 -6.96 -7.70
N GLU A 95 -19.19 -6.39 -8.36
CA GLU A 95 -19.28 -5.98 -9.77
C GLU A 95 -19.34 -7.16 -10.73
N ALA A 96 -18.63 -8.26 -10.46
CA ALA A 96 -18.64 -9.45 -11.31
C ALA A 96 -19.95 -10.25 -11.26
N ASN A 97 -20.80 -10.02 -10.26
CA ASN A 97 -22.08 -10.71 -10.08
C ASN A 97 -23.29 -9.89 -10.58
N LYS A 98 -23.05 -8.70 -11.14
CA LYS A 98 -24.08 -7.86 -11.77
C LYS A 98 -24.16 -8.17 -13.25
#